data_AF-A0A3S4LX57-F1
#
_entry.id   AF-A0A3S4LX57-F1
#
_cell.length_a   1.000
_cell.length_b   1.000
_cell.length_c   1.000
_cell.angle_alpha   90.00
_cell.angle_beta   90.00
_cell.angle_gamma   90.00
#
_symmetry.space_group_name_H-M   'P 1'
#
loop_
_entity.id
_entity.type
_entity.pdbx_description
1 polymer ?
#
loop_
_entity_poly.entity_id
_entity_poly.type
_entity_poly.pdbx_seq_one_letter_code
_entity_poly.pdbx_strand_id
1 'polypeptide(L)'
;MKTIAQVTGSAHVGNLYVNRNMVGAVVGVQPFGGEGLSGTGPKAGGPLYLYRLLAHRPPNALNTTLTRQDARYPVDAQLKTTLLAPLTALTQWAADRPALQTLCRQFADLAQAGTQRLLPGPTGERNTWTLLPRERVLCLADDEQDALTQLAAVSRRRQSGAMVRRRLPPRSGETSPRRRRGACPVCESGNADGAAV
;
A
#
# COMPACT_ATOMS: atom_id res chain seq x y z
N MET A 1 -11.90 -22.12 19.03
CA MET A 1 -10.98 -21.16 18.37
C MET A 1 -10.63 -21.52 16.92
N LYS A 2 -10.55 -22.81 16.52
CA LYS A 2 -10.17 -23.24 15.16
C LYS A 2 -11.05 -22.67 14.04
N THR A 3 -12.37 -22.62 14.22
CA THR A 3 -13.32 -22.13 13.21
C THR A 3 -13.21 -20.63 12.95
N ILE A 4 -13.02 -19.82 14.00
CA ILE A 4 -12.89 -18.36 13.87
C ILE A 4 -11.65 -18.03 13.04
N ALA A 5 -10.49 -18.61 13.38
CA ALA A 5 -9.25 -18.39 12.65
C ALA A 5 -9.37 -18.79 11.16
N GLN A 6 -10.02 -19.93 10.88
CA GLN A 6 -10.24 -20.40 9.52
C GLN A 6 -11.12 -19.43 8.72
N VAL A 7 -12.26 -19.00 9.26
CA VAL A 7 -13.18 -18.08 8.57
C VAL A 7 -12.56 -16.68 8.41
N THR A 8 -11.89 -16.16 9.45
CA THR A 8 -11.22 -14.85 9.38
C THR A 8 -10.06 -14.85 8.37
N GLY A 9 -9.45 -16.02 8.12
CA GLY A 9 -8.33 -16.16 7.20
C GLY A 9 -8.72 -16.20 5.72
N SER A 10 -9.94 -16.68 5.42
CA SER A 10 -10.45 -16.83 4.04
C SER A 10 -11.49 -15.79 3.63
N ALA A 11 -11.99 -14.96 4.56
CA ALA A 11 -13.01 -13.97 4.25
C ALA A 11 -12.44 -12.78 3.47
N HIS A 12 -13.04 -12.49 2.31
CA HIS A 12 -12.78 -11.31 1.48
C HIS A 12 -13.78 -10.21 1.81
N VAL A 13 -13.61 -9.59 2.98
CA VAL A 13 -14.50 -8.54 3.49
C VAL A 13 -13.71 -7.39 4.10
N GLY A 14 -14.23 -6.17 3.95
CA GLY A 14 -13.63 -4.99 4.56
C GLY A 14 -13.80 -4.93 6.08
N ASN A 15 -14.94 -5.40 6.61
CA ASN A 15 -15.25 -5.38 8.03
C ASN A 15 -15.71 -6.78 8.45
N LEU A 16 -15.14 -7.29 9.54
CA LEU A 16 -15.46 -8.62 10.08
C LEU A 16 -15.86 -8.47 11.54
N TYR A 17 -16.98 -9.09 11.89
CA TYR A 17 -17.57 -9.05 13.23
C TYR A 17 -17.76 -10.49 13.72
N VAL A 18 -17.27 -10.79 14.91
CA VAL A 18 -17.36 -12.14 15.50
C VAL A 18 -18.14 -12.05 16.80
N ASN A 19 -19.17 -12.90 16.95
CA ASN A 19 -20.03 -12.97 18.13
C ASN A 19 -20.66 -11.61 18.52
N ARG A 20 -21.00 -10.78 17.53
CA ARG A 20 -21.67 -9.47 17.70
C ARG A 20 -22.47 -9.11 16.45
N ASN A 21 -23.25 -8.03 16.53
CA ASN A 21 -23.96 -7.45 15.39
C ASN A 21 -22.99 -6.83 14.35
N MET A 22 -23.48 -6.66 13.12
CA MET A 22 -22.70 -6.14 11.98
C MET A 22 -22.96 -4.65 11.66
N VAL A 23 -23.71 -3.95 12.51
CA VAL A 23 -24.12 -2.54 12.33
C VAL A 23 -23.49 -1.63 13.38
N GLY A 24 -23.47 -0.32 13.13
CA GLY A 24 -23.02 0.67 14.11
C GLY A 24 -21.50 0.77 14.27
N ALA A 25 -20.75 0.75 13.16
CA ALA A 25 -19.31 0.95 13.20
C ALA A 25 -18.95 2.31 13.81
N VAL A 26 -18.11 2.30 14.85
CA VAL A 26 -17.67 3.49 15.58
C VAL A 26 -16.40 4.04 14.94
N VAL A 27 -16.40 5.35 14.66
CA VAL A 27 -15.25 6.06 14.08
C VAL A 27 -14.02 5.91 14.98
N GLY A 28 -12.86 5.60 14.38
CA GLY A 28 -11.61 5.40 15.11
C GLY A 28 -11.46 4.03 15.80
N VAL A 29 -12.55 3.27 15.96
CA VAL A 29 -12.54 1.92 16.56
C VAL A 29 -12.74 0.83 15.50
N GLN A 30 -13.68 1.03 14.58
CA GLN A 30 -13.92 0.13 13.44
C GLN A 30 -13.98 0.92 12.12
N PRO A 31 -12.82 1.28 11.53
CA PRO A 31 -12.78 1.92 10.22
C PRO A 31 -13.64 1.17 9.19
N PHE A 32 -14.60 1.87 8.58
CA PHE A 32 -15.65 1.25 7.78
C PHE A 32 -15.40 1.42 6.28
N GLY A 33 -15.64 0.36 5.52
CA GLY A 33 -15.53 0.37 4.05
C GLY A 33 -15.22 -1.01 3.49
N GLY A 34 -15.82 -1.35 2.36
CA GLY A 34 -15.68 -2.66 1.72
C GLY A 34 -14.49 -2.76 0.75
N GLU A 35 -14.46 -3.87 0.02
CA GLU A 35 -13.57 -4.11 -1.11
C GLU A 35 -14.36 -4.61 -2.34
N GLY A 36 -13.70 -4.70 -3.49
CA GLY A 36 -14.34 -5.08 -4.75
C GLY A 36 -15.43 -4.08 -5.16
N LEU A 37 -16.63 -4.57 -5.45
CA LEU A 37 -17.78 -3.75 -5.85
C LEU A 37 -18.29 -2.85 -4.71
N SER A 38 -17.95 -3.16 -3.45
CA SER A 38 -18.42 -2.41 -2.28
C SER A 38 -17.60 -1.15 -2.00
N GLY A 39 -16.50 -0.91 -2.71
CA GLY A 39 -15.76 0.33 -2.63
C GLY A 39 -14.28 0.24 -2.96
N THR A 40 -13.71 1.38 -3.34
CA THR A 40 -12.29 1.52 -3.64
C THR A 40 -11.44 1.71 -2.39
N GLY A 41 -12.04 2.11 -1.28
CA GLY A 41 -11.33 2.64 -0.10
C GLY A 41 -10.63 3.98 -0.39
N PRO A 42 -9.86 4.51 0.58
CA PRO A 42 -9.60 3.98 1.92
C PRO A 42 -10.84 3.97 2.84
N LYS A 43 -10.77 3.24 3.96
CA LYS A 43 -11.87 3.14 4.94
C LYS A 43 -12.15 4.48 5.60
N ALA A 44 -13.42 4.88 5.66
CA ALA A 44 -13.86 6.05 6.39
C ALA A 44 -13.65 5.86 7.90
N GLY A 45 -13.32 6.94 8.60
CA GLY A 45 -12.97 6.89 10.02
C GLY A 45 -11.67 6.14 10.35
N GLY A 46 -10.87 5.79 9.33
CA GLY A 46 -9.54 5.20 9.48
C GLY A 46 -8.40 6.19 9.21
N PRO A 47 -7.17 5.83 9.59
CA PRO A 47 -6.02 6.74 9.53
C PRO A 47 -5.59 7.10 8.10
N LEU A 48 -6.10 6.38 7.09
CA LEU A 48 -5.74 6.58 5.69
C LEU A 48 -6.66 7.57 4.95
N TYR A 49 -7.83 7.88 5.51
CA TYR A 49 -8.89 8.55 4.75
C TYR A 49 -8.50 9.95 4.29
N LEU A 50 -7.93 10.74 5.19
CA LEU A 50 -7.56 12.13 4.90
C LEU A 50 -6.45 12.23 3.85
N TYR A 51 -5.52 11.28 3.79
CA TYR A 51 -4.46 11.29 2.78
C TYR A 51 -5.00 11.14 1.35
N ARG A 52 -6.21 10.59 1.18
CA ARG A 52 -6.86 10.51 -0.13
C ARG A 52 -7.38 11.86 -0.63
N LEU A 53 -7.59 12.81 0.28
CA LEU A 53 -8.12 14.15 -0.03
C LEU A 53 -7.01 15.16 -0.36
N LEU A 54 -5.74 14.79 -0.17
CA LEU A 54 -4.61 15.65 -0.52
C LEU A 54 -4.27 15.50 -2.00
N ALA A 55 -4.04 16.63 -2.68
CA ALA A 55 -3.48 16.62 -4.03
C ALA A 55 -2.05 16.06 -4.06
N HIS A 56 -1.27 16.37 -3.01
CA HIS A 56 0.09 15.88 -2.81
C HIS A 56 0.22 15.38 -1.37
N ARG A 57 0.55 14.10 -1.21
CA ARG A 57 0.82 13.53 0.11
C ARG A 57 2.28 13.82 0.49
N PRO A 58 2.56 14.33 1.71
CA PRO A 58 3.93 14.46 2.16
C PRO A 58 4.65 13.10 2.14
N PRO A 59 5.95 13.07 1.81
CA PRO A 59 6.77 11.87 1.98
C PRO A 59 6.64 11.36 3.43
N ASN A 60 6.62 10.04 3.61
CA ASN A 60 6.60 9.39 4.92
C ASN A 60 5.39 9.69 5.83
N ALA A 61 4.43 10.53 5.41
CA ALA A 61 3.33 10.99 6.26
C ALA A 61 2.56 9.85 6.93
N LEU A 62 2.32 8.77 6.19
CA LEU A 62 1.68 7.57 6.73
C LEU A 62 2.52 6.91 7.82
N ASN A 63 3.82 6.72 7.57
CA ASN A 63 4.72 6.11 8.54
C ASN A 63 4.77 6.96 9.81
N THR A 64 4.91 8.29 9.69
CA THR A 64 4.89 9.20 10.85
C THR A 64 3.64 9.02 11.71
N THR A 65 2.46 8.97 11.09
CA THR A 65 1.19 8.77 11.82
C THR A 65 1.13 7.40 12.49
N LEU A 66 1.51 6.34 11.78
CA LEU A 66 1.45 4.99 12.32
C LEU A 66 2.51 4.77 13.41
N THR A 67 3.72 5.29 13.27
CA THR A 67 4.77 5.21 14.31
C THR A 67 4.31 5.84 15.63
N ARG A 68 3.56 6.95 15.59
CA ARG A 68 2.98 7.55 16.80
C ARG A 68 1.96 6.64 17.49
N GLN A 69 1.20 5.87 16.72
CA GLN A 69 0.28 4.86 17.25
C GLN A 69 1.05 3.65 17.80
N ASP A 70 2.05 3.18 17.04
CA ASP A 70 2.87 2.01 17.37
C ASP A 70 3.70 2.24 18.65
N ALA A 71 4.03 3.49 18.98
CA ALA A 71 4.65 3.86 20.24
C ALA A 71 3.74 3.64 21.48
N ARG A 72 2.42 3.56 21.27
CA ARG A 72 1.44 3.35 22.36
C ARG A 72 0.95 1.91 22.45
N TYR A 73 0.89 1.22 21.32
CA TYR A 73 0.40 -0.16 21.23
C TYR A 73 1.31 -0.97 20.31
N PRO A 74 1.69 -2.20 20.70
CA PRO A 74 2.55 -3.03 19.87
C PRO A 74 1.87 -3.36 18.53
N VAL A 75 2.66 -3.28 17.46
CA VAL A 75 2.27 -3.70 16.12
C VAL A 75 2.69 -5.14 15.87
N ASP A 76 1.79 -5.96 15.34
CA ASP A 76 2.13 -7.27 14.82
C ASP A 76 2.54 -7.12 13.35
N ALA A 77 3.77 -7.53 13.04
CA ALA A 77 4.36 -7.47 11.70
C ALA A 77 4.79 -8.85 11.18
N GLN A 78 4.33 -9.96 11.77
CA GLN A 78 4.75 -11.30 11.37
C GLN A 78 4.48 -11.57 9.88
N LEU A 79 3.29 -11.17 9.41
CA LEU A 79 2.93 -11.33 8.00
C LEU A 79 3.75 -10.41 7.08
N LYS A 80 4.13 -9.21 7.54
CA LYS A 80 4.92 -8.25 6.74
C LYS A 80 6.23 -8.88 6.25
N THR A 81 6.92 -9.64 7.10
CA THR A 81 8.17 -10.32 6.73
C THR A 81 7.98 -11.25 5.54
N THR A 82 6.94 -12.08 5.56
CA THR A 82 6.62 -12.97 4.43
C THR A 82 6.24 -12.19 3.18
N LEU A 83 5.45 -11.11 3.33
CA LEU A 83 5.02 -10.28 2.21
C LEU A 83 6.16 -9.52 1.52
N LEU A 84 7.27 -9.24 2.23
CA LEU A 84 8.42 -8.54 1.67
C LEU A 84 9.37 -9.44 0.86
N ALA A 85 9.27 -10.77 0.98
CA ALA A 85 10.17 -11.69 0.28
C ALA A 85 10.29 -11.45 -1.24
N PRO A 86 9.20 -11.17 -2.00
CA PRO A 86 9.31 -10.85 -3.42
C PRO A 86 10.11 -9.56 -3.70
N LEU A 87 9.94 -8.53 -2.88
CA LEU A 87 10.69 -7.27 -3.01
C LEU A 87 12.17 -7.48 -2.69
N THR A 88 12.48 -8.30 -1.68
CA THR A 88 13.85 -8.72 -1.38
C THR A 88 14.48 -9.47 -2.56
N ALA A 89 13.76 -10.40 -3.17
CA ALA A 89 14.23 -11.12 -4.35
C ALA A 89 14.48 -10.18 -5.54
N LEU A 90 13.59 -9.20 -5.77
CA LEU A 90 13.80 -8.17 -6.80
C LEU A 90 15.02 -7.30 -6.50
N THR A 91 15.26 -6.97 -5.23
CA THR A 91 16.44 -6.20 -4.80
C THR A 91 17.73 -6.97 -5.07
N GLN A 92 17.74 -8.28 -4.84
CA GLN A 92 18.88 -9.15 -5.12
C GLN A 92 19.12 -9.33 -6.62
N TRP A 93 18.06 -9.53 -7.40
CA TRP A 93 18.13 -9.61 -8.85
C TRP A 93 18.69 -8.31 -9.47
N ALA A 94 18.34 -7.17 -8.90
CA ALA A 94 18.83 -5.85 -9.32
C ALA A 94 20.28 -5.54 -8.87
N ALA A 95 21.13 -6.55 -8.67
CA ALA A 95 22.51 -6.39 -8.20
C ALA A 95 23.33 -5.40 -9.05
N ASP A 96 23.09 -5.37 -10.36
CA ASP A 96 23.72 -4.52 -11.36
C ASP A 96 22.99 -3.18 -11.57
N ARG A 97 21.89 -2.93 -10.84
CA ARG A 97 21.01 -1.76 -10.99
C ARG A 97 20.87 -1.01 -9.67
N PRO A 98 21.84 -0.17 -9.26
CA PRO A 98 21.85 0.48 -7.94
C PRO A 98 20.67 1.42 -7.68
N ALA A 99 20.15 2.08 -8.73
CA ALA A 99 18.97 2.93 -8.63
C ALA A 99 17.71 2.10 -8.25
N LEU A 100 17.54 0.92 -8.85
CA LEU A 100 16.43 0.02 -8.54
C LEU A 100 16.57 -0.58 -7.13
N GLN A 101 17.77 -0.92 -6.69
CA GLN A 101 17.98 -1.38 -5.30
C GLN A 101 17.59 -0.32 -4.28
N THR A 102 17.98 0.93 -4.52
CA THR A 102 17.61 2.06 -3.64
C THR A 102 16.09 2.20 -3.57
N LEU A 103 15.41 2.15 -4.71
CA LEU A 103 13.95 2.21 -4.79
C LEU A 103 13.28 1.04 -4.03
N CYS A 104 13.77 -0.19 -4.21
CA CYS A 104 13.23 -1.35 -3.51
C CYS A 104 13.37 -1.23 -1.99
N ARG A 105 14.51 -0.74 -1.49
CA ARG A 105 14.73 -0.49 -0.05
C ARG A 105 13.75 0.56 0.46
N GLN A 106 13.61 1.69 -0.24
CA GLN A 106 12.63 2.72 0.11
C GLN A 106 11.20 2.16 0.18
N PHE A 107 10.79 1.33 -0.78
CA PHE A 107 9.46 0.71 -0.76
C PHE A 107 9.29 -0.34 0.35
N ALA A 108 10.36 -0.99 0.79
CA ALA A 108 10.33 -1.89 1.93
C ALA A 108 10.12 -1.11 3.25
N ASP A 109 10.81 0.01 3.41
CA ASP A 109 10.71 0.89 4.59
C ASP A 109 9.32 1.54 4.70
N LEU A 110 8.74 1.91 3.56
CA LEU A 110 7.41 2.49 3.48
C LEU A 110 6.28 1.45 3.54
N ALA A 111 6.58 0.16 3.40
CA ALA A 111 5.56 -0.87 3.35
C ALA A 111 4.86 -1.03 4.71
N GLN A 112 3.53 -0.95 4.70
CA GLN A 112 2.69 -1.25 5.87
C GLN A 112 1.81 -2.49 5.66
N ALA A 113 1.87 -3.11 4.48
CA ALA A 113 1.17 -4.36 4.20
C ALA A 113 1.68 -5.48 5.12
N GLY A 114 0.77 -6.27 5.66
CA GLY A 114 1.05 -7.33 6.62
C GLY A 114 1.19 -6.86 8.07
N THR A 115 0.91 -5.59 8.36
CA THR A 115 0.85 -5.10 9.75
C THR A 115 -0.56 -5.18 10.31
N GLN A 116 -0.68 -5.61 11.56
CA GLN A 116 -1.91 -5.61 12.35
C GLN A 116 -1.73 -4.73 13.60
N ARG A 117 -2.73 -3.90 13.87
CA ARG A 117 -2.77 -3.01 15.03
C ARG A 117 -4.03 -3.25 15.84
N LEU A 118 -3.91 -3.17 17.16
CA LEU A 118 -5.06 -3.04 18.04
C LEU A 118 -5.59 -1.59 17.96
N LEU A 119 -6.90 -1.46 17.84
CA LEU A 119 -7.58 -0.17 17.95
C LEU A 119 -8.20 -0.03 19.34
N PRO A 120 -8.05 1.12 20.00
CA PRO A 120 -8.66 1.35 21.31
C PRO A 120 -10.19 1.26 21.15
N GLY A 121 -10.84 0.52 22.06
CA GLY A 121 -12.27 0.28 22.03
C GLY A 121 -12.82 -0.03 23.42
N PRO A 122 -14.14 -0.26 23.54
CA PRO A 122 -14.78 -0.54 24.83
C PRO A 122 -14.27 -1.86 25.44
N THR A 123 -14.34 -1.95 26.76
CA THR A 123 -14.03 -3.18 27.51
C THR A 123 -14.87 -4.35 27.00
N GLY A 124 -14.26 -5.52 26.87
CA GLY A 124 -14.93 -6.73 26.38
C GLY A 124 -14.90 -6.90 24.86
N GLU A 125 -14.41 -5.91 24.11
CA GLU A 125 -14.23 -6.01 22.67
C GLU A 125 -12.76 -5.93 22.26
N ARG A 126 -12.36 -6.76 21.30
CA ARG A 126 -11.06 -6.67 20.64
C ARG A 126 -11.25 -6.18 19.21
N ASN A 127 -10.77 -4.97 18.95
CA ASN A 127 -10.83 -4.35 17.63
C ASN A 127 -9.44 -4.35 17.00
N THR A 128 -9.27 -5.04 15.88
CA THR A 128 -7.99 -5.09 15.15
C THR A 128 -8.14 -4.49 13.77
N TRP A 129 -7.10 -3.83 13.31
CA TRP A 129 -7.00 -3.27 11.98
C TRP A 129 -5.76 -3.83 11.31
N THR A 130 -5.97 -4.59 10.22
CA THR A 130 -4.91 -5.22 9.46
C THR A 130 -4.83 -4.60 8.08
N LEU A 131 -3.61 -4.23 7.66
CA LEU A 131 -3.35 -3.78 6.30
C LEU A 131 -2.91 -4.95 5.44
N LEU A 132 -3.65 -5.22 4.37
CA LEU A 132 -3.37 -6.32 3.46
C LEU A 132 -3.06 -5.78 2.04
N PRO A 133 -2.19 -6.46 1.28
CA PRO A 133 -1.96 -6.10 -0.11
C PRO A 133 -3.24 -6.37 -0.93
N ARG A 134 -3.46 -5.58 -1.96
CA ARG A 134 -4.48 -5.88 -2.97
C ARG A 134 -4.05 -7.11 -3.77
N GLU A 135 -5.01 -7.96 -4.13
CA GLU A 135 -4.71 -9.24 -4.78
C GLU A 135 -4.07 -9.09 -6.15
N ARG A 136 -4.57 -8.16 -6.96
CA ARG A 136 -4.09 -7.90 -8.32
C ARG A 136 -4.00 -6.40 -8.54
N VAL A 137 -2.85 -5.97 -9.03
CA VAL A 137 -2.61 -4.59 -9.45
C VAL A 137 -2.16 -4.62 -10.90
N LEU A 138 -2.85 -3.86 -11.75
CA LEU A 138 -2.47 -3.68 -13.13
C LEU A 138 -1.35 -2.65 -13.21
N CYS A 139 -0.22 -3.06 -13.78
CA CYS A 139 0.91 -2.19 -14.07
C CYS A 139 0.94 -1.87 -15.56
N LEU A 140 0.89 -0.59 -15.91
CA LEU A 140 0.94 -0.08 -17.28
C LEU A 140 2.18 0.80 -17.40
N ALA A 141 3.16 0.33 -18.14
CA ALA A 141 4.42 1.03 -18.36
C ALA A 141 4.76 1.05 -19.85
N ASP A 142 5.38 2.14 -20.29
CA ASP A 142 5.81 2.33 -21.66
C ASP A 142 7.27 1.87 -21.86
N ASP A 143 8.09 1.96 -20.81
CA ASP A 143 9.47 1.50 -20.76
C ASP A 143 9.76 0.53 -19.60
N GLU A 144 10.96 -0.04 -19.61
CA GLU A 144 11.41 -1.03 -18.63
C GLU A 144 11.60 -0.42 -17.23
N GLN A 145 12.08 0.82 -17.13
CA GLN A 145 12.37 1.45 -15.85
C GLN A 145 11.07 1.74 -15.09
N ASP A 146 10.04 2.21 -15.78
CA ASP A 146 8.69 2.37 -15.24
C ASP A 146 8.08 1.03 -14.85
N ALA A 147 8.26 -0.01 -15.67
CA ALA A 147 7.79 -1.36 -15.36
C ALA A 147 8.42 -1.90 -14.08
N LEU A 148 9.74 -1.73 -13.91
CA LEU A 148 10.48 -2.15 -12.72
C LEU A 148 10.10 -1.33 -11.48
N THR A 149 9.88 -0.03 -11.63
CA THR A 149 9.39 0.85 -10.56
C THR A 149 8.00 0.42 -10.08
N GLN A 150 7.09 0.17 -11.01
CA GLN A 150 5.74 -0.30 -10.69
C GLN A 150 5.79 -1.70 -10.06
N LEU A 151 6.61 -2.61 -10.60
CA LEU A 151 6.81 -3.94 -10.03
C LEU A 151 7.31 -3.85 -8.58
N ALA A 152 8.32 -3.03 -8.31
CA ALA A 152 8.85 -2.83 -6.96
C ALA A 152 7.77 -2.28 -6.00
N ALA A 153 6.94 -1.33 -6.45
CA ALA A 153 5.87 -0.75 -5.64
C ALA A 153 4.78 -1.76 -5.25
N VAL A 154 4.48 -2.73 -6.12
CA VAL A 154 3.39 -3.71 -5.94
C VAL A 154 3.87 -5.08 -5.47
N SER A 155 5.18 -5.32 -5.38
CA SER A 155 5.78 -6.62 -5.04
C SER A 155 5.57 -7.00 -3.56
N ARG A 156 4.33 -7.34 -3.22
CA ARG A 156 3.89 -7.78 -1.89
C ARG A 156 2.83 -8.86 -2.08
N ARG A 157 3.18 -10.14 -1.93
CA ARG A 157 2.26 -11.24 -2.27
C ARG A 157 1.60 -11.85 -1.04
N ARG A 158 0.27 -11.75 -0.95
CA ARG A 158 -0.51 -12.70 -0.12
C ARG A 158 -0.76 -14.01 -0.87
N GLN A 159 -1.22 -13.90 -2.12
CA GLN A 159 -1.43 -14.92 -3.15
C GLN A 159 -1.77 -14.12 -4.43
N SER A 160 -1.18 -14.43 -5.60
CA SER A 160 -1.36 -13.76 -6.91
C SER A 160 -0.36 -12.65 -7.30
N GLY A 161 -0.12 -12.54 -8.61
CA GLY A 161 0.98 -11.79 -9.23
C GLY A 161 0.60 -10.42 -9.79
N ALA A 162 1.62 -9.62 -10.10
CA ALA A 162 1.48 -8.39 -10.87
C ALA A 162 1.36 -8.75 -12.36
N MET A 163 0.39 -8.17 -13.05
CA MET A 163 0.33 -8.23 -14.51
C MET A 163 0.89 -6.93 -15.05
N VAL A 164 2.13 -6.98 -15.55
CA VAL A 164 2.78 -5.87 -16.23
C VAL A 164 2.45 -5.99 -17.70
N ARG A 165 1.69 -5.03 -18.23
CA ARG A 165 1.39 -4.97 -19.66
C ARG A 165 2.14 -3.78 -20.27
N ARG A 166 3.03 -4.08 -21.23
CA ARG A 166 3.65 -3.05 -22.07
C ARG A 166 2.57 -2.50 -23.01
N ARG A 167 2.40 -1.17 -23.08
CA ARG A 167 1.56 -0.60 -24.14
C ARG A 167 2.22 -0.91 -25.48
N LEU A 168 1.44 -1.49 -26.39
CA LEU A 168 1.85 -1.58 -27.79
C LEU A 168 1.95 -0.14 -28.33
N PRO A 169 2.99 0.18 -29.13
CA PRO A 169 3.01 1.45 -29.84
C PRO A 169 1.73 1.59 -30.68
N PRO A 170 1.20 2.81 -30.84
CA PRO A 170 0.04 3.02 -31.70
C PRO A 170 0.35 2.45 -33.09
N ARG A 171 -0.59 1.70 -33.68
CA ARG A 171 -0.47 1.25 -35.07
C ARG A 171 -0.22 2.49 -35.92
N SER A 172 0.80 2.42 -36.78
CA SER A 172 1.16 3.49 -37.72
C SER A 172 -0.09 3.88 -38.53
N GLY A 173 -0.74 4.99 -38.17
CA GLY A 173 -1.96 5.47 -38.83
C GLY A 173 -2.89 6.37 -38.00
N GLU A 174 -2.88 6.33 -36.66
CA GLU A 174 -3.77 7.17 -35.84
C GLU A 174 -3.05 8.41 -35.29
N THR A 175 -3.07 9.50 -36.06
CA THR A 175 -2.67 10.84 -35.59
C THR A 175 -3.83 11.50 -34.83
N SER A 176 -3.88 11.29 -33.51
CA SER A 176 -4.71 12.10 -32.60
C SER A 176 -3.87 13.24 -32.00
N PRO A 177 -4.37 14.49 -31.95
CA PRO A 177 -3.57 15.65 -31.55
C PRO A 177 -3.24 15.58 -30.06
N ARG A 178 -1.97 15.31 -29.73
CA ARG A 178 -1.46 15.32 -28.35
C ARG A 178 -1.48 16.75 -27.81
N ARG A 179 -2.38 17.03 -26.86
CA ARG A 179 -2.21 18.14 -25.90
C ARG A 179 -0.95 17.85 -25.08
N ARG A 180 0.09 18.67 -25.23
CA ARG A 180 1.24 18.71 -24.31
C ARG A 180 0.72 18.98 -22.90
N ARG A 181 0.85 18.01 -21.99
CA ARG A 181 0.81 18.25 -20.54
C ARG A 181 2.24 18.10 -20.03
N GLY A 182 2.65 19.09 -19.23
CA GLY A 182 4.02 19.36 -18.82
C GLY A 182 4.70 18.19 -18.10
N ALA A 183 6.03 18.26 -18.14
CA ALA A 183 6.95 17.36 -17.48
C ALA A 183 6.60 17.18 -15.99
N CYS A 184 6.79 15.95 -15.53
CA CYS A 184 6.74 15.58 -14.11
C CYS A 184 7.96 16.23 -13.41
N PRO A 185 7.79 17.04 -12.35
CA PRO A 185 8.89 17.83 -11.77
C PRO A 185 9.80 17.02 -10.83
N VAL A 186 9.76 15.68 -10.86
CA VAL A 186 10.46 14.83 -9.88
C VAL A 186 11.84 14.36 -10.37
N CYS A 187 12.36 14.94 -11.45
CA CYS A 187 13.62 14.49 -12.06
C CYS A 187 14.76 15.53 -12.06
N GLU A 188 14.56 16.74 -11.53
CA GLU A 188 15.62 17.75 -11.46
C GLU A 188 15.76 18.32 -10.04
N SER A 189 16.78 17.87 -9.32
CA SER A 189 17.73 18.74 -8.62
C SER A 189 18.75 17.88 -7.86
N GLY A 190 19.96 17.80 -8.40
CA GLY A 190 21.15 17.46 -7.63
C GLY A 190 21.63 18.69 -6.83
N ASN A 191 22.19 18.40 -5.66
CA ASN A 191 23.22 19.15 -4.93
C ASN A 191 23.19 20.68 -4.91
N ALA A 192 22.87 21.25 -3.75
CA ALA A 192 23.55 22.42 -3.21
C ALA A 192 23.45 22.42 -1.67
N ASP A 193 24.59 22.68 -1.04
CA ASP A 193 24.86 22.82 0.39
C ASP A 193 23.97 23.82 1.14
N GLY A 194 23.93 23.70 2.48
CA GLY A 194 23.93 24.88 3.35
C GLY A 194 22.93 24.92 4.52
N ALA A 195 23.47 24.69 5.72
CA ALA A 195 23.20 25.37 6.99
C ALA A 195 21.81 25.31 7.68
N ALA A 196 21.89 25.01 8.98
CA ALA A 196 21.14 25.54 10.14
C ALA A 196 20.04 26.58 9.82
N VAL A 197 18.84 26.48 10.39
CA VAL A 197 18.45 26.48 11.82
C VAL A 197 17.09 25.79 11.96
#